data_AF-A0A2V8K681-F1
#
_entry.id   AF-A0A2V8K681-F1
#
_cell.length_a   1.000
_cell.length_b   1.000
_cell.length_c   1.000
_cell.angle_alpha   90.00
_cell.angle_beta   90.00
_cell.angle_gamma   90.00
#
_symmetry.space_group_name_H-M   'P 1'
#
loop_
_entity.id
_entity.type
_entity.pdbx_description
1 polymer ?
#
loop_
_entity_poly.entity_id
_entity_poly.type
_entity_poly.pdbx_seq_one_letter_code
_entity_poly.pdbx_strand_id
1 'polypeptide(L)'
;MSGIRAQTLGMQETHVFSAGMVNVATLGYAGGPASLVIVPAVPIPADLVFLEGGNPGGIVIGGGISPASPSAIAGVPGSNPNIGVRRYFTYADDLRFIKGKHSWSMGGWYQRSQQDQSGVALGSAANVAYPSLLAFLQDRPTQAIVVRNAPTLGYRTTEGAWYLQDDIKLRSNFNLRLGLRHEMTNGWNEVAGRCSNYFYDANFVIETNPRIGRSCLDQNHAKLLLQPRVGLAWDPTGKGTWSVRAAFGIHNDLMDNLGIRAQPNPPFAAREALPVANGFLPLLPLKKNALLPPTCGPGILSPCSIYQPAGFDPNLFTPTIQMWDLTVERQLARDLMLQVGYAGSQSYHTNLNM
;
A
#
# COMPACT_ATOMS: atom_id res chain seq x y z
N MET A 1 17.20 10.99 -14.68
CA MET A 1 16.57 11.89 -13.69
C MET A 1 15.31 11.22 -13.20
N SER A 2 15.16 11.07 -11.89
CA SER A 2 13.86 10.70 -11.31
C SER A 2 12.87 11.83 -11.57
N GLY A 3 11.64 11.49 -11.94
CA GLY A 3 10.65 12.48 -12.32
C GLY A 3 9.24 11.94 -12.12
N ILE A 4 8.36 12.80 -11.63
CA ILE A 4 6.93 12.53 -11.47
C ILE A 4 6.19 13.54 -12.34
N ARG A 5 5.29 13.06 -13.20
CA ARG A 5 4.39 13.93 -13.97
C ARG A 5 2.96 13.62 -13.58
N ALA A 6 2.44 14.33 -12.58
CA ALA A 6 1.05 14.21 -12.17
C ALA A 6 0.12 14.94 -13.15
N GLN A 7 -1.02 14.32 -13.41
CA GLN A 7 -2.13 14.84 -14.19
C GLN A 7 -3.40 14.63 -13.38
N THR A 8 -4.21 15.67 -13.26
CA THR A 8 -5.50 15.60 -12.59
C THR A 8 -6.55 16.29 -13.45
N LEU A 9 -7.75 15.71 -13.46
CA LEU A 9 -8.94 16.30 -14.07
C LEU A 9 -10.10 16.02 -13.11
N GLY A 10 -10.91 17.05 -12.85
CA GLY A 10 -12.09 16.93 -12.01
C GLY A 10 -13.24 17.68 -12.65
N MET A 11 -14.43 17.08 -12.61
CA MET A 11 -15.69 17.73 -12.95
C MET A 11 -16.65 17.52 -11.79
N GLN A 12 -17.31 18.58 -11.37
CA GLN A 12 -18.34 18.53 -10.36
C GLN A 12 -19.60 19.21 -10.91
N GLU A 13 -20.74 18.54 -10.75
CA GLU A 13 -22.06 19.13 -10.98
C GLU A 13 -22.75 19.27 -9.62
N THR A 14 -23.52 20.34 -9.45
CA THR A 14 -24.29 20.56 -8.24
C THR A 14 -25.71 20.92 -8.63
N HIS A 15 -26.62 20.00 -8.34
CA HIS A 15 -28.03 20.14 -8.66
C HIS A 15 -28.84 20.49 -7.41
N VAL A 16 -29.51 21.64 -7.42
CA VAL A 16 -30.42 22.05 -6.36
C VAL A 16 -31.85 21.72 -6.78
N PHE A 17 -32.40 20.61 -6.27
CA PHE A 17 -33.78 20.20 -6.56
C PHE A 17 -34.80 21.07 -5.82
N SER A 18 -34.46 21.53 -4.62
CA SER A 18 -35.28 22.43 -3.80
C SER A 18 -34.42 23.11 -2.72
N ALA A 19 -35.00 24.04 -1.95
CA ALA A 19 -34.34 24.67 -0.81
C ALA A 19 -33.84 23.66 0.26
N GLY A 20 -34.43 22.46 0.30
CA GLY A 20 -34.08 21.41 1.25
C GLY A 20 -33.42 20.19 0.62
N MET A 21 -33.05 20.19 -0.66
CA MET A 21 -32.47 19.02 -1.35
C MET A 21 -31.44 19.44 -2.39
N VAL A 22 -30.21 18.95 -2.22
CA VAL A 22 -29.08 19.22 -3.11
C VAL A 22 -28.35 17.91 -3.40
N ASN A 23 -27.93 17.73 -4.64
CA ASN A 23 -27.06 16.66 -5.07
C ASN A 23 -25.75 17.22 -5.63
N VAL A 24 -24.66 16.49 -5.43
CA VAL A 24 -23.35 16.80 -5.96
C VAL A 24 -22.79 15.54 -6.61
N ALA A 25 -22.63 15.57 -7.92
CA ALA A 25 -21.99 14.50 -8.68
C ALA A 25 -20.55 14.91 -9.01
N THR A 26 -19.59 14.01 -8.79
CA THR A 26 -18.16 14.25 -9.06
C THR A 26 -17.58 13.16 -9.94
N LEU A 27 -16.86 13.58 -10.99
CA LEU A 27 -16.03 12.74 -11.84
C LEU A 27 -14.58 13.16 -11.70
N GLY A 28 -13.68 12.20 -11.54
CA GLY A 28 -12.27 12.46 -11.28
C GLY A 28 -11.36 11.53 -12.09
N TYR A 29 -10.26 12.10 -12.57
CA TYR A 29 -9.08 11.39 -13.02
C TYR A 29 -7.87 11.94 -12.28
N ALA A 30 -7.05 11.06 -11.74
CA ALA A 30 -5.74 11.42 -11.19
C ALA A 30 -4.72 10.36 -11.59
N GLY A 31 -3.59 10.76 -12.15
CA GLY A 31 -2.58 9.78 -12.53
C GLY A 31 -1.31 10.39 -13.10
N GLY A 32 -0.33 9.53 -13.31
CA GLY A 32 0.95 9.96 -13.85
C GLY A 32 2.01 8.86 -13.82
N PRO A 33 3.01 8.94 -14.70
CA PRO A 33 4.23 8.18 -14.55
C PRO A 33 5.12 8.79 -13.47
N ALA A 34 5.78 7.92 -12.72
CA ALA A 34 6.89 8.19 -11.84
C ALA A 34 8.06 7.30 -12.27
N SER A 35 9.25 7.88 -12.33
CA SER A 35 10.49 7.13 -12.53
C SER A 35 11.41 7.35 -11.35
N LEU A 36 12.03 6.27 -10.88
CA LEU A 36 13.07 6.27 -9.88
C LEU A 36 14.34 5.71 -10.52
N VAL A 37 15.35 6.56 -10.66
CA VAL A 37 16.67 6.15 -11.15
C VAL A 37 17.73 6.81 -10.28
N ILE A 38 18.68 6.01 -9.82
CA ILE A 38 19.88 6.53 -9.17
C ILE A 38 20.99 6.42 -10.18
N VAL A 39 21.30 7.55 -10.81
CA VAL A 39 22.34 7.64 -11.84
C VAL A 39 23.69 7.82 -11.11
N PRO A 40 24.74 7.09 -11.51
CA PRO A 40 26.08 7.35 -11.00
C PRO A 40 26.49 8.81 -11.20
N ALA A 41 27.15 9.42 -10.20
CA ALA A 41 27.65 10.79 -10.29
C ALA A 41 28.75 10.96 -11.35
N VAL A 42 29.46 9.87 -11.66
CA VAL A 42 30.49 9.78 -12.70
C VAL A 42 30.23 8.54 -13.56
N PRO A 43 30.58 8.56 -14.85
CA PRO A 43 30.51 7.38 -15.70
C PRO A 43 31.28 6.22 -15.07
N ILE A 44 30.62 5.06 -14.92
CA ILE A 44 31.25 3.85 -14.42
C ILE A 44 31.69 2.99 -15.60
N PRO A 45 32.96 2.57 -15.65
CA PRO A 45 33.46 1.61 -16.64
C PRO A 45 32.61 0.35 -16.72
N ALA A 46 32.42 -0.19 -17.93
CA ALA A 46 31.52 -1.32 -18.18
C ALA A 46 31.95 -2.62 -17.49
N ASP A 47 33.24 -2.78 -17.21
CA ASP A 47 33.86 -3.87 -16.45
C ASP A 47 33.57 -3.81 -14.94
N LEU A 48 33.11 -2.66 -14.43
CA LEU A 48 32.68 -2.49 -13.04
C LEU A 48 31.15 -2.61 -12.85
N VAL A 49 30.42 -2.92 -13.92
CA VAL A 49 28.96 -3.07 -13.88
C VAL A 49 28.58 -4.50 -13.53
N PHE A 50 27.76 -4.69 -12.48
CA PHE A 50 27.39 -6.03 -12.04
C PHE A 50 26.47 -6.76 -13.02
N LEU A 51 25.45 -6.07 -13.54
CA LEU A 51 24.46 -6.64 -14.47
C LEU A 51 24.57 -5.95 -15.82
N GLU A 52 24.82 -6.71 -16.87
CA GLU A 52 25.05 -6.20 -18.23
C GLU A 52 23.99 -5.18 -18.69
N GLY A 53 24.47 -4.04 -19.24
CA GLY A 53 23.60 -2.99 -19.77
C GLY A 53 22.78 -2.24 -18.69
N GLY A 54 23.26 -2.23 -17.45
CA GLY A 54 22.64 -1.55 -16.32
C GLY A 54 23.58 -0.59 -15.59
N ASN A 55 23.09 -0.13 -14.43
CA ASN A 55 23.84 0.63 -13.43
C ASN A 55 24.83 -0.30 -12.68
N PRO A 56 25.83 0.25 -11.97
CA PRO A 56 26.93 -0.52 -11.39
C PRO A 56 26.56 -1.58 -10.34
N GLY A 57 25.31 -1.59 -9.85
CA GLY A 57 24.91 -2.41 -8.70
C GLY A 57 25.20 -1.74 -7.37
N GLY A 58 24.69 -2.33 -6.28
CA GLY A 58 24.87 -1.80 -4.93
C GLY A 58 25.75 -2.70 -4.05
N ILE A 59 26.65 -2.09 -3.29
CA ILE A 59 27.51 -2.77 -2.32
C ILE A 59 27.11 -2.33 -0.92
N VAL A 60 26.98 -3.27 0.03
CA VAL A 60 26.73 -2.96 1.45
C VAL A 60 27.89 -3.52 2.27
N ILE A 61 28.43 -2.76 3.21
CA ILE A 61 29.51 -3.19 4.10
C ILE A 61 29.08 -3.02 5.56
N GLY A 62 29.34 -4.04 6.38
CA GLY A 62 28.99 -4.06 7.80
C GLY A 62 27.49 -4.22 8.03
N GLY A 63 26.79 -4.96 7.15
CA GLY A 63 25.34 -5.03 7.15
C GLY A 63 24.74 -6.08 6.21
N GLY A 64 23.42 -5.97 5.99
CA GLY A 64 22.65 -6.82 5.09
C GLY A 64 22.07 -6.06 3.90
N ILE A 65 21.60 -6.79 2.88
CA ILE A 65 21.01 -6.20 1.65
C ILE A 65 19.57 -5.72 1.86
N SER A 66 18.89 -6.22 2.90
CA SER A 66 17.52 -5.79 3.21
C SER A 66 17.50 -4.31 3.61
N PRO A 67 16.52 -3.52 3.15
CA PRO A 67 16.36 -2.12 3.57
C PRO A 67 16.21 -1.94 5.09
N ALA A 68 15.81 -2.98 5.82
CA ALA A 68 15.67 -2.99 7.27
C ALA A 68 16.93 -3.46 8.01
N SER A 69 18.00 -3.86 7.30
CA SER A 69 19.24 -4.31 7.94
C SER A 69 20.15 -3.12 8.30
N PRO A 70 20.76 -3.10 9.51
CA PRO A 70 21.83 -2.17 9.82
C PRO A 70 22.97 -2.28 8.81
N SER A 71 23.62 -1.16 8.50
CA SER A 71 24.86 -1.16 7.71
C SER A 71 25.82 -0.09 8.22
N ALA A 72 27.11 -0.40 8.23
CA ALA A 72 28.17 0.55 8.58
C ALA A 72 28.47 1.49 7.39
N ILE A 73 28.42 0.95 6.17
CA ILE A 73 28.54 1.69 4.92
C ILE A 73 27.47 1.15 3.97
N ALA A 74 26.40 1.92 3.79
CA ALA A 74 25.47 1.70 2.68
C ALA A 74 26.12 2.26 1.41
N GLY A 75 26.45 1.42 0.44
CA GLY A 75 27.10 1.86 -0.79
C GLY A 75 26.19 2.69 -1.68
N VAL A 76 26.79 3.20 -2.75
CA VAL A 76 26.09 3.90 -3.83
C VAL A 76 24.96 2.99 -4.33
N PRO A 77 23.69 3.41 -4.26
CA PRO A 77 22.60 2.56 -4.71
C PRO A 77 22.59 2.55 -6.24
N GLY A 78 23.45 1.74 -6.85
CA GLY A 78 23.39 1.44 -8.28
C GLY A 78 22.18 0.56 -8.53
N SER A 79 20.99 1.15 -8.63
CA SER A 79 19.75 0.45 -9.00
C SER A 79 19.38 0.82 -10.43
N ASN A 80 18.97 -0.16 -11.23
CA ASN A 80 18.41 0.11 -12.54
C ASN A 80 17.08 0.88 -12.41
N PRO A 81 16.72 1.70 -13.41
CA PRO A 81 15.46 2.42 -13.43
C PRO A 81 14.24 1.56 -13.09
N ASN A 82 13.41 2.04 -12.15
CA ASN A 82 12.05 1.54 -11.95
C ASN A 82 11.06 2.61 -12.40
N ILE A 83 10.01 2.19 -13.10
CA ILE A 83 8.95 3.06 -13.59
C ILE A 83 7.63 2.55 -13.03
N GLY A 84 6.89 3.44 -12.36
CA GLY A 84 5.52 3.21 -11.93
C GLY A 84 4.58 4.14 -12.67
N VAL A 85 3.49 3.63 -13.21
CA VAL A 85 2.37 4.45 -13.72
C VAL A 85 1.17 4.14 -12.88
N ARG A 86 0.57 5.17 -12.27
CA ARG A 86 -0.65 5.01 -11.47
C ARG A 86 -1.76 5.90 -12.02
N ARG A 87 -2.98 5.36 -12.09
CA ARG A 87 -4.17 6.06 -12.58
C ARG A 87 -5.37 5.69 -11.73
N TYR A 88 -6.12 6.69 -11.32
CA TYR A 88 -7.38 6.58 -10.62
C TYR A 88 -8.46 7.20 -11.48
N PHE A 89 -9.57 6.47 -11.62
CA PHE A 89 -10.81 6.97 -12.20
C PHE A 89 -11.87 6.91 -11.13
N THR A 90 -12.36 8.07 -10.70
CA THR A 90 -13.21 8.22 -9.53
C THR A 90 -14.56 8.79 -9.92
N TYR A 91 -15.61 8.23 -9.35
CA TYR A 91 -16.99 8.63 -9.53
C TYR A 91 -17.61 8.72 -8.14
N ALA A 92 -18.24 9.83 -7.82
CA ALA A 92 -18.95 10.00 -6.56
C ALA A 92 -20.28 10.71 -6.81
N ASP A 93 -21.29 10.36 -6.05
CA ASP A 93 -22.59 11.00 -6.07
C ASP A 93 -23.09 11.16 -4.64
N ASP A 94 -23.38 12.39 -4.24
CA ASP A 94 -23.73 12.76 -2.86
C ASP A 94 -25.06 13.51 -2.86
N LEU A 95 -26.05 12.97 -2.17
CA LEU A 95 -27.36 13.57 -1.97
C LEU A 95 -27.52 14.02 -0.52
N ARG A 96 -27.94 15.27 -0.33
CA ARG A 96 -28.33 15.80 0.97
C ARG A 96 -29.74 16.35 0.92
N PHE A 97 -30.53 16.04 1.94
CA PHE A 97 -31.84 16.66 2.09
C PHE A 97 -32.27 16.80 3.54
N ILE A 98 -33.10 17.80 3.81
CA ILE A 98 -33.62 18.12 5.13
C ILE A 98 -35.13 17.96 5.11
N LYS A 99 -35.67 17.22 6.08
CA LYS A 99 -37.12 17.05 6.25
C LYS A 99 -37.47 17.01 7.74
N GLY A 100 -38.18 18.03 8.21
CA GLY A 100 -38.59 18.14 9.61
C GLY A 100 -37.38 18.18 10.55
N LYS A 101 -37.28 17.17 11.42
CA LYS A 101 -36.18 17.04 12.39
C LYS A 101 -34.93 16.36 11.85
N HIS A 102 -34.98 15.87 10.61
CA HIS A 102 -33.95 15.03 10.01
C HIS A 102 -33.17 15.80 8.95
N SER A 103 -31.86 15.59 8.95
CA SER A 103 -30.94 16.03 7.90
C SER A 103 -30.19 14.81 7.39
N TRP A 104 -30.59 14.34 6.22
CA TRP A 104 -30.05 13.14 5.59
C TRP A 104 -28.87 13.48 4.69
N SER A 105 -27.85 12.63 4.74
CA SER A 105 -26.76 12.59 3.77
C SER A 105 -26.58 11.15 3.31
N MET A 106 -26.55 10.93 2.01
CA MET A 106 -26.30 9.61 1.43
C MET A 106 -25.48 9.77 0.16
N GLY A 107 -24.73 8.75 -0.19
CA GLY A 107 -23.96 8.81 -1.41
C GLY A 107 -23.25 7.52 -1.75
N GLY A 108 -22.76 7.47 -2.99
CA GLY A 108 -21.99 6.40 -3.55
C GLY A 108 -20.61 6.89 -3.98
N TRP A 109 -19.63 6.00 -3.92
CA TRP A 109 -18.30 6.22 -4.43
C TRP A 109 -17.83 4.97 -5.17
N TYR A 110 -17.19 5.16 -6.31
CA TYR A 110 -16.58 4.12 -7.11
C TYR A 110 -15.22 4.61 -7.58
N GLN A 111 -14.21 3.74 -7.48
CA GLN A 111 -12.88 4.02 -7.94
C GLN A 111 -12.27 2.82 -8.66
N ARG A 112 -11.76 3.07 -9.87
CA ARG A 112 -10.91 2.11 -10.58
C ARG A 112 -9.47 2.57 -10.47
N SER A 113 -8.65 1.83 -9.72
CA SER A 113 -7.21 2.05 -9.63
C SER A 113 -6.46 1.16 -10.62
N GLN A 114 -5.46 1.74 -11.26
CA GLN A 114 -4.54 1.05 -12.16
C GLN A 114 -3.12 1.37 -11.74
N GLN A 115 -2.30 0.35 -11.56
CA GLN A 115 -0.87 0.47 -11.30
C GLN A 115 -0.11 -0.40 -12.31
N ASP A 116 0.71 0.21 -13.15
CA ASP A 116 1.68 -0.49 -13.99
C ASP A 116 3.07 -0.28 -13.39
N GLN A 117 3.83 -1.36 -13.17
CA GLN A 117 5.15 -1.30 -12.55
C GLN A 117 6.18 -2.04 -13.42
N SER A 118 7.28 -1.38 -13.74
CA SER A 118 8.38 -1.89 -14.55
C SER A 118 9.71 -1.75 -13.82
N GLY A 119 10.58 -2.76 -13.89
CA GLY A 119 11.78 -2.82 -13.05
C GLY A 119 11.50 -3.25 -11.61
N VAL A 120 12.51 -3.26 -10.76
CA VAL A 120 12.39 -3.44 -9.29
C VAL A 120 13.23 -2.38 -8.58
N ALA A 121 12.89 -2.03 -7.34
CA ALA A 121 13.70 -1.11 -6.54
C ALA A 121 14.98 -1.78 -5.98
N LEU A 122 14.88 -3.07 -5.60
CA LEU A 122 15.96 -3.84 -4.97
C LEU A 122 16.36 -5.03 -5.85
N GLY A 123 17.66 -5.21 -6.07
CA GLY A 123 18.24 -6.26 -6.90
C GLY A 123 18.27 -5.94 -8.40
N SER A 124 17.77 -4.78 -8.84
CA SER A 124 17.60 -4.48 -10.27
C SER A 124 18.90 -4.36 -11.06
N ALA A 125 20.02 -4.04 -10.41
CA ALA A 125 21.38 -4.12 -10.98
C ALA A 125 22.31 -4.97 -10.11
N ALA A 126 21.74 -5.94 -9.39
CA ALA A 126 22.35 -6.71 -8.33
C ALA A 126 22.77 -5.91 -7.09
N ASN A 127 22.73 -6.58 -5.95
CA ASN A 127 23.22 -6.07 -4.68
C ASN A 127 24.07 -7.15 -4.02
N VAL A 128 25.15 -6.75 -3.35
CA VAL A 128 26.04 -7.63 -2.59
C VAL A 128 26.30 -7.03 -1.21
N ALA A 129 26.30 -7.87 -0.17
CA ALA A 129 26.62 -7.46 1.19
C ALA A 129 27.87 -8.17 1.72
N TYR A 130 28.70 -7.41 2.40
CA TYR A 130 29.89 -7.86 3.08
C TYR A 130 29.77 -7.57 4.59
N PRO A 131 30.19 -8.49 5.47
CA PRO A 131 30.06 -8.34 6.91
C PRO A 131 31.04 -7.30 7.49
N SER A 132 32.12 -6.97 6.77
CA SER A 132 33.11 -5.98 7.19
C SER A 132 33.88 -5.42 5.99
N LEU A 133 34.60 -4.32 6.19
CA LEU A 133 35.48 -3.77 5.15
C LEU A 133 36.57 -4.76 4.75
N LEU A 134 37.13 -5.52 5.70
CA LEU A 134 38.11 -6.56 5.41
C LEU A 134 37.52 -7.67 4.52
N ALA A 135 36.29 -8.09 4.81
CA ALA A 135 35.60 -9.09 4.00
C ALA A 135 35.32 -8.57 2.58
N PHE A 136 35.00 -7.29 2.43
CA PHE A 136 34.90 -6.64 1.12
C PHE A 136 36.23 -6.69 0.35
N LEU A 137 37.34 -6.30 0.99
CA LEU A 137 38.67 -6.32 0.37
C LEU A 137 39.15 -7.74 -0.01
N GLN A 138 38.62 -8.76 0.65
CA GLN A 138 38.94 -10.18 0.41
C GLN A 138 37.90 -10.91 -0.46
N ASP A 139 36.89 -10.20 -0.97
CA ASP A 139 35.72 -10.74 -1.67
C ASP A 139 35.03 -11.92 -0.92
N ARG A 140 34.70 -11.70 0.35
CA ARG A 140 33.99 -12.65 1.23
C ARG A 140 32.60 -12.13 1.60
N PRO A 141 31.65 -12.08 0.65
CA PRO A 141 30.30 -11.60 0.89
C PRO A 141 29.48 -12.59 1.73
N THR A 142 28.48 -12.09 2.44
CA THR A 142 27.48 -12.92 3.14
C THR A 142 26.27 -13.24 2.26
N GLN A 143 25.95 -12.34 1.33
CA GLN A 143 24.79 -12.48 0.46
C GLN A 143 25.00 -11.65 -0.81
N ALA A 144 24.42 -12.10 -1.92
CA ALA A 144 24.13 -11.26 -3.06
C ALA A 144 22.79 -11.64 -3.69
N ILE A 145 22.12 -10.67 -4.30
CA ILE A 145 20.85 -10.86 -4.99
C ILE A 145 20.87 -10.18 -6.35
N VAL A 146 20.07 -10.68 -7.28
CA VAL A 146 19.84 -10.05 -8.58
C VAL A 146 18.42 -10.30 -9.07
N VAL A 147 17.87 -9.31 -9.78
CA VAL A 147 16.68 -9.48 -10.62
C VAL A 147 17.13 -9.27 -12.06
N ARG A 148 17.26 -10.37 -12.80
CA ARG A 148 17.79 -10.34 -14.17
C ARG A 148 16.80 -9.72 -15.14
N ASN A 149 15.53 -10.08 -14.98
CA ASN A 149 14.43 -9.74 -15.86
C ASN A 149 13.29 -9.23 -14.99
N ALA A 150 12.89 -7.97 -15.15
CA ALA A 150 11.74 -7.43 -14.44
C ALA A 150 10.74 -6.93 -15.49
N PRO A 151 9.80 -7.79 -15.93
CA PRO A 151 8.79 -7.37 -16.90
C PRO A 151 7.86 -6.33 -16.27
N THR A 152 7.16 -5.58 -17.11
CA THR A 152 6.09 -4.71 -16.63
C THR A 152 4.91 -5.55 -16.15
N LEU A 153 4.46 -5.36 -14.92
CA LEU A 153 3.25 -5.95 -14.34
C LEU A 153 2.16 -4.89 -14.20
N GLY A 154 0.92 -5.24 -14.51
CA GLY A 154 -0.22 -4.31 -14.45
C GLY A 154 -1.25 -4.75 -13.42
N TYR A 155 -1.30 -4.11 -12.27
CA TYR A 155 -2.27 -4.36 -11.21
C TYR A 155 -3.49 -3.46 -11.31
N ARG A 156 -4.67 -3.98 -10.97
CA ARG A 156 -5.96 -3.31 -11.07
C ARG A 156 -6.80 -3.63 -9.84
N THR A 157 -7.36 -2.59 -9.23
CA THR A 157 -8.37 -2.70 -8.17
C THR A 157 -9.61 -1.92 -8.57
N THR A 158 -10.75 -2.37 -8.07
CA THR A 158 -12.02 -1.66 -8.15
C THR A 158 -12.56 -1.58 -6.76
N GLU A 159 -12.71 -0.36 -6.29
CA GLU A 159 -13.15 -0.03 -4.95
C GLU A 159 -14.51 0.65 -5.07
N GLY A 160 -15.35 0.43 -4.07
CA GLY A 160 -16.68 1.00 -4.02
C GLY A 160 -17.09 1.26 -2.59
N ALA A 161 -17.93 2.27 -2.41
CA ALA A 161 -18.54 2.56 -1.13
C ALA A 161 -19.93 3.13 -1.31
N TRP A 162 -20.75 2.95 -0.29
CA TRP A 162 -21.96 3.74 -0.12
C TRP A 162 -22.12 4.13 1.34
N TYR A 163 -22.88 5.18 1.59
CA TYR A 163 -23.20 5.59 2.94
C TYR A 163 -24.61 6.16 3.06
N LEU A 164 -25.14 6.07 4.26
CA LEU A 164 -26.37 6.72 4.70
C LEU A 164 -26.11 7.30 6.09
N GLN A 165 -26.45 8.56 6.30
CA GLN A 165 -26.33 9.25 7.56
C GLN A 165 -27.58 10.12 7.80
N ASP A 166 -28.04 10.13 9.05
CA ASP A 166 -29.09 11.00 9.55
C ASP A 166 -28.58 11.82 10.73
N ASP A 167 -28.78 13.13 10.65
CA ASP A 167 -28.60 14.08 11.73
C ASP A 167 -29.98 14.50 12.25
N ILE A 168 -30.35 14.01 13.43
CA ILE A 168 -31.70 14.11 14.00
C ILE A 168 -31.73 15.08 15.18
N LYS A 169 -32.57 16.10 15.08
CA LYS A 169 -32.94 17.00 16.19
C LYS A 169 -34.03 16.35 17.04
N LEU A 170 -33.68 15.42 17.92
CA LEU A 170 -34.65 14.72 18.77
C LEU A 170 -35.37 15.67 19.73
N ARG A 171 -34.64 16.61 20.34
CA ARG A 171 -35.15 17.69 21.20
C ARG A 171 -34.41 19.00 20.87
N SER A 172 -34.89 20.14 21.37
CA SER A 172 -34.22 21.44 21.19
C SER A 172 -32.78 21.47 21.74
N ASN A 173 -32.49 20.60 22.70
CA ASN A 173 -31.20 20.45 23.37
C ASN A 173 -30.52 19.10 23.10
N PHE A 174 -31.03 18.28 22.17
CA PHE A 174 -30.48 16.95 21.92
C PHE A 174 -30.49 16.59 20.43
N ASN A 175 -29.29 16.40 19.88
CA ASN A 175 -29.04 15.95 18.52
C ASN A 175 -28.40 14.55 18.56
N LEU A 176 -28.86 13.68 17.68
CA LEU A 176 -28.31 12.35 17.46
C LEU A 176 -27.89 12.22 16.00
N ARG A 177 -26.71 11.70 15.75
CA ARG A 177 -26.19 11.33 14.44
C ARG A 177 -26.09 9.82 14.35
N LEU A 178 -26.71 9.24 13.34
CA LEU A 178 -26.62 7.82 13.01
C LEU A 178 -26.12 7.69 11.58
N GLY A 179 -25.06 6.91 11.38
CA GLY A 179 -24.47 6.70 10.06
C GLY A 179 -24.06 5.25 9.87
N LEU A 180 -24.20 4.78 8.63
CA LEU A 180 -23.63 3.53 8.17
C LEU A 180 -22.92 3.80 6.86
N ARG A 181 -21.65 3.38 6.80
CA ARG A 181 -20.90 3.28 5.55
C ARG A 181 -20.59 1.82 5.27
N HIS A 182 -20.50 1.48 4.00
CA HIS A 182 -20.02 0.19 3.54
C HIS A 182 -18.96 0.43 2.49
N GLU A 183 -17.85 -0.30 2.58
CA GLU A 183 -16.78 -0.30 1.58
C GLU A 183 -16.51 -1.70 1.06
N MET A 184 -16.05 -1.78 -0.19
CA MET A 184 -15.68 -3.04 -0.83
C MET A 184 -14.58 -2.82 -1.87
N THR A 185 -13.80 -3.87 -2.14
CA THR A 185 -12.89 -3.94 -3.29
C THR A 185 -12.98 -5.30 -3.97
N ASN A 186 -12.60 -5.39 -5.24
CA ASN A 186 -12.41 -6.67 -5.94
C ASN A 186 -11.03 -7.31 -5.68
N GLY A 187 -10.25 -6.75 -4.77
CA GLY A 187 -8.91 -7.22 -4.41
C GLY A 187 -7.83 -6.79 -5.40
N TRP A 188 -6.64 -7.36 -5.25
CA TRP A 188 -5.46 -7.01 -6.04
C TRP A 188 -5.28 -7.96 -7.23
N ASN A 189 -5.47 -7.45 -8.46
CA ASN A 189 -5.54 -8.29 -9.66
C ASN A 189 -4.54 -7.88 -10.75
N GLU A 190 -3.78 -8.80 -11.33
CA GLU A 190 -2.89 -8.54 -12.47
C GLU A 190 -3.61 -8.79 -13.82
N VAL A 191 -3.42 -7.89 -14.78
CA VAL A 191 -4.17 -7.84 -16.05
C VAL A 191 -3.97 -9.04 -16.98
N ALA A 192 -2.82 -9.71 -16.91
CA ALA A 192 -2.41 -10.81 -17.77
C ALA A 192 -2.29 -12.14 -17.00
N GLY A 193 -2.83 -12.22 -15.79
CA GLY A 193 -2.77 -13.44 -14.97
C GLY A 193 -1.39 -13.74 -14.38
N ARG A 194 -0.52 -12.73 -14.29
CA ARG A 194 0.88 -12.85 -13.85
C ARG A 194 1.09 -12.38 -12.42
N CYS A 195 0.04 -12.32 -11.60
CA CYS A 195 0.29 -12.09 -10.19
C CYS A 195 0.96 -13.32 -9.60
N SER A 196 2.08 -13.12 -8.92
CA SER A 196 2.81 -14.17 -8.23
C SER A 196 2.89 -13.81 -6.75
N ASN A 197 2.29 -14.61 -5.89
CA ASN A 197 2.37 -14.44 -4.44
C ASN A 197 2.66 -15.78 -3.77
N TYR A 198 3.36 -15.73 -2.64
CA TYR A 198 3.63 -16.92 -1.84
C TYR A 198 2.46 -17.21 -0.89
N PHE A 199 2.17 -18.50 -0.72
CA PHE A 199 1.10 -18.99 0.13
C PHE A 199 1.71 -19.86 1.23
N TYR A 200 0.89 -20.23 2.20
CA TYR A 200 1.28 -21.05 3.32
C TYR A 200 0.60 -22.42 3.22
N ASP A 201 1.32 -23.47 3.58
CA ASP A 201 0.77 -24.80 3.74
C ASP A 201 -0.06 -24.91 5.04
N ALA A 202 -0.62 -26.10 5.29
CA ALA A 202 -1.44 -26.35 6.48
C ALA A 202 -0.69 -26.18 7.82
N ASN A 203 0.65 -26.16 7.79
CA ASN A 203 1.51 -25.95 8.96
C ASN A 203 2.04 -24.51 9.06
N PHE A 204 1.50 -23.58 8.26
CA PHE A 204 1.95 -22.19 8.15
C PHE A 204 3.40 -22.05 7.63
N VAL A 205 3.91 -23.04 6.90
CA VAL A 205 5.20 -22.94 6.21
C VAL A 205 4.98 -22.35 4.83
N ILE A 206 5.82 -21.39 4.45
CA ILE A 206 5.77 -20.80 3.11
C ILE A 206 6.01 -21.86 2.03
N GLU A 207 5.16 -21.88 1.01
CA GLU A 207 5.31 -22.78 -0.14
C GLU A 207 6.62 -22.48 -0.89
N THR A 208 7.30 -23.53 -1.39
CA THR A 208 8.55 -23.36 -2.15
C THR A 208 8.36 -22.55 -3.42
N ASN A 209 7.23 -22.73 -4.11
CA ASN A 209 6.89 -22.00 -5.31
C ASN A 209 5.71 -21.06 -5.05
N PRO A 210 5.73 -19.84 -5.59
CA PRO A 210 4.57 -18.97 -5.49
C PRO A 210 3.44 -19.51 -6.38
N ARG A 211 2.20 -19.17 -6.03
CA ARG A 211 1.05 -19.42 -6.90
C ARG A 211 0.91 -18.25 -7.86
N ILE A 212 0.63 -18.59 -9.12
CA ILE A 212 0.48 -17.61 -10.21
C ILE A 212 -0.98 -17.55 -10.62
N GLY A 213 -1.52 -16.34 -10.74
CA GLY A 213 -2.89 -16.15 -11.19
C GLY A 213 -3.26 -14.70 -11.44
N ARG A 214 -4.55 -14.51 -11.73
CA ARG A 214 -5.13 -13.17 -11.89
C ARG A 214 -5.21 -12.42 -10.56
N SER A 215 -5.69 -13.07 -9.52
CA SER A 215 -5.72 -12.51 -8.16
C SER A 215 -4.40 -12.80 -7.45
N CYS A 216 -3.91 -11.82 -6.69
CA CYS A 216 -2.79 -11.99 -5.78
C CYS A 216 -3.21 -12.51 -4.40
N LEU A 217 -4.52 -12.52 -4.15
CA LEU A 217 -5.17 -13.00 -2.94
C LEU A 217 -5.73 -14.40 -3.18
N ASP A 218 -5.69 -15.23 -2.14
CA ASP A 218 -6.43 -16.49 -2.04
C ASP A 218 -7.93 -16.19 -1.90
N GLN A 219 -8.24 -15.35 -0.91
CA GLN A 219 -9.59 -14.89 -0.62
C GLN A 219 -9.61 -13.38 -0.44
N ASN A 220 -10.67 -12.77 -0.95
CA ASN A 220 -10.93 -11.36 -0.76
C ASN A 220 -11.91 -11.14 0.39
N HIS A 221 -11.40 -10.78 1.56
CA HIS A 221 -12.19 -10.46 2.76
C HIS A 221 -12.78 -9.05 2.75
N ALA A 222 -12.43 -8.22 1.76
CA ALA A 222 -12.90 -6.85 1.62
C ALA A 222 -14.14 -6.72 0.72
N LYS A 223 -15.04 -7.70 0.76
CA LYS A 223 -16.31 -7.67 0.00
C LYS A 223 -17.45 -7.00 0.77
N LEU A 224 -17.39 -7.03 2.10
CA LEU A 224 -18.40 -6.45 2.99
C LEU A 224 -17.74 -5.81 4.21
N LEU A 225 -17.44 -4.50 4.14
CA LEU A 225 -16.81 -3.76 5.24
C LEU A 225 -17.75 -2.71 5.82
N LEU A 226 -18.57 -3.11 6.79
CA LEU A 226 -19.52 -2.20 7.46
C LEU A 226 -18.81 -1.28 8.46
N GLN A 227 -19.21 -0.02 8.42
CA GLN A 227 -18.61 1.10 9.15
C GLN A 227 -19.72 1.90 9.84
N PRO A 228 -20.29 1.38 10.95
CA PRO A 228 -21.26 2.13 11.74
C PRO A 228 -20.60 3.36 12.37
N ARG A 229 -21.37 4.44 12.46
CA ARG A 229 -21.00 5.70 13.08
C ARG A 229 -22.17 6.21 13.91
N VAL A 230 -21.90 6.58 15.14
CA VAL A 230 -22.89 7.16 16.04
C VAL A 230 -22.28 8.38 16.72
N GLY A 231 -23.06 9.45 16.83
CA GLY A 231 -22.65 10.65 17.53
C GLY A 231 -23.83 11.29 18.24
N LEU A 232 -23.56 12.00 19.32
CA LEU A 232 -24.56 12.78 20.02
C LEU A 232 -24.01 14.15 20.40
N ALA A 233 -24.90 15.14 20.45
CA ALA A 233 -24.64 16.44 21.02
C ALA A 233 -25.83 16.85 21.90
N TRP A 234 -25.57 17.08 23.18
CA TRP A 234 -26.58 17.23 24.20
C TRP A 234 -26.26 18.40 25.12
N ASP A 235 -27.23 19.27 25.38
CA ASP A 235 -27.22 20.18 26.53
C ASP A 235 -28.16 19.61 27.61
N PRO A 236 -27.63 19.03 28.70
CA PRO A 236 -28.43 18.48 29.80
C PRO A 236 -29.37 19.48 30.46
N THR A 237 -29.05 20.77 30.41
CA THR A 237 -29.79 21.83 31.11
C THR A 237 -30.82 22.52 30.22
N GLY A 238 -30.64 22.47 28.90
CA GLY A 238 -31.44 23.23 27.93
C GLY A 238 -31.23 24.75 28.01
N LYS A 239 -30.21 25.22 28.73
CA LYS A 239 -29.91 26.64 28.97
C LYS A 239 -28.73 27.16 28.14
N GLY A 240 -28.08 26.30 27.36
CA GLY A 240 -26.87 26.63 26.59
C GLY A 240 -25.60 26.75 27.43
N THR A 241 -25.63 26.37 28.71
CA THR A 241 -24.47 26.47 29.62
C THR A 241 -23.65 25.18 29.70
N TRP A 242 -24.15 24.10 29.10
CA TRP A 242 -23.49 22.81 29.00
C TRP A 242 -23.56 22.28 27.57
N SER A 243 -22.51 21.57 27.16
CA SER A 243 -22.49 20.80 25.91
C SER A 243 -21.72 19.51 26.13
N VAL A 244 -22.41 18.39 25.98
CA VAL A 244 -21.84 17.04 25.99
C VAL A 244 -21.86 16.54 24.55
N ARG A 245 -20.69 16.20 24.01
CA ARG A 245 -20.54 15.60 22.69
C ARG A 245 -19.82 14.28 22.83
N ALA A 246 -20.33 13.24 22.19
CA ALA A 246 -19.65 11.95 22.13
C ALA A 246 -19.86 11.33 20.77
N ALA A 247 -18.87 10.58 20.29
CA ALA A 247 -18.99 9.84 19.05
C ALA A 247 -18.20 8.53 19.08
N PHE A 248 -18.62 7.60 18.23
CA PHE A 248 -17.95 6.34 17.96
C PHE A 248 -18.06 6.03 16.46
N GLY A 249 -17.01 5.47 15.88
CA GLY A 249 -17.00 5.04 14.48
C GLY A 249 -15.99 3.94 14.18
N ILE A 250 -16.32 3.10 13.20
CA ILE A 250 -15.41 2.13 12.59
C ILE A 250 -14.99 2.64 11.21
N HIS A 251 -13.71 2.51 10.89
CA HIS A 251 -13.11 2.99 9.63
C HIS A 251 -12.14 1.94 9.07
N ASN A 252 -12.20 1.72 7.76
CA ASN A 252 -11.33 0.76 7.07
C ASN A 252 -10.35 1.49 6.15
N ASP A 253 -9.21 0.87 5.87
CA ASP A 253 -8.21 1.34 4.91
C ASP A 253 -8.07 0.33 3.76
N LEU A 254 -8.71 0.64 2.62
CA LEU A 254 -8.64 -0.21 1.43
C LEU A 254 -7.21 -0.19 0.86
N MET A 255 -6.55 -1.35 0.88
CA MET A 255 -5.18 -1.46 0.38
C MET A 255 -5.12 -1.37 -1.15
N ASP A 256 -4.52 -0.30 -1.64
CA ASP A 256 -4.40 0.02 -3.07
C ASP A 256 -2.95 0.07 -3.58
N ASN A 257 -1.97 -0.35 -2.76
CA ASN A 257 -0.53 -0.25 -3.09
C ASN A 257 0.25 -1.56 -2.82
N LEU A 258 -0.33 -2.71 -3.17
CA LEU A 258 0.29 -4.02 -2.92
C LEU A 258 1.29 -4.46 -3.99
N GLY A 259 1.38 -3.73 -5.11
CA GLY A 259 2.20 -4.11 -6.27
C GLY A 259 3.66 -4.37 -5.92
N ILE A 260 4.30 -3.46 -5.19
CA ILE A 260 5.73 -3.57 -4.82
C ILE A 260 6.04 -4.82 -3.97
N ARG A 261 5.05 -5.37 -3.27
CA ARG A 261 5.19 -6.56 -2.43
C ARG A 261 5.04 -7.85 -3.24
N ALA A 262 4.14 -7.90 -4.21
CA ALA A 262 3.95 -9.07 -5.08
C ALA A 262 4.86 -9.09 -6.32
N GLN A 263 5.47 -7.96 -6.67
CA GLN A 263 6.22 -7.81 -7.90
C GLN A 263 7.51 -8.64 -7.96
N PRO A 264 8.40 -8.67 -6.94
CA PRO A 264 9.73 -9.27 -7.08
C PRO A 264 9.76 -10.79 -6.88
N ASN A 265 8.77 -11.50 -7.43
CA ASN A 265 8.62 -12.95 -7.30
C ASN A 265 8.87 -13.70 -8.63
N PRO A 266 9.38 -14.94 -8.57
CA PRO A 266 9.47 -15.80 -9.74
C PRO A 266 8.09 -16.16 -10.29
N PRO A 267 7.94 -16.43 -11.60
CA PRO A 267 8.97 -16.45 -12.63
C PRO A 267 9.16 -15.09 -13.33
N PHE A 268 8.51 -14.02 -12.84
CA PHE A 268 8.47 -12.74 -13.54
C PHE A 268 9.64 -11.85 -13.16
N ALA A 269 9.61 -11.22 -11.98
CA ALA A 269 10.69 -10.36 -11.51
C ALA A 269 11.45 -11.01 -10.34
N ALA A 270 11.88 -12.25 -10.57
CA ALA A 270 12.47 -13.11 -9.55
C ALA A 270 13.73 -12.49 -8.92
N ARG A 271 13.72 -12.33 -7.60
CA ARG A 271 14.90 -11.92 -6.82
C ARG A 271 15.74 -13.15 -6.48
N GLU A 272 16.64 -13.49 -7.39
CA GLU A 272 17.57 -14.61 -7.25
C GLU A 272 18.61 -14.30 -6.16
N ALA A 273 18.82 -15.23 -5.24
CA ALA A 273 19.96 -15.25 -4.34
C ALA A 273 21.14 -15.94 -5.02
N LEU A 274 22.25 -15.21 -5.15
CA LEU A 274 23.44 -15.70 -5.84
C LEU A 274 24.33 -16.56 -4.93
N PRO A 275 24.96 -17.62 -5.46
CA PRO A 275 25.83 -18.50 -4.69
C PRO A 275 27.21 -17.85 -4.48
N VAL A 276 27.36 -17.09 -3.40
CA VAL A 276 28.56 -16.28 -3.16
C VAL A 276 29.61 -16.92 -2.23
N ALA A 277 29.50 -18.23 -1.99
CA ALA A 277 30.44 -18.96 -1.11
C ALA A 277 31.91 -18.87 -1.56
N ASN A 278 32.13 -18.68 -2.87
CA ASN A 278 33.46 -18.55 -3.49
C ASN A 278 33.77 -17.10 -3.91
N GLY A 279 33.08 -16.12 -3.33
CA GLY A 279 33.19 -14.71 -3.70
C GLY A 279 32.09 -14.24 -4.67
N PHE A 280 31.99 -12.92 -4.84
CA PHE A 280 31.04 -12.29 -5.77
C PHE A 280 31.70 -11.91 -7.09
N LEU A 281 32.97 -11.49 -7.07
CA LEU A 281 33.69 -11.08 -8.28
C LEU A 281 33.75 -12.17 -9.36
N PRO A 282 33.93 -13.47 -9.05
CA PRO A 282 33.91 -14.53 -10.08
C PRO A 282 32.56 -14.68 -10.80
N LEU A 283 31.47 -14.13 -10.25
CA LEU A 283 30.15 -14.17 -10.87
C LEU A 283 29.93 -13.04 -11.90
N LEU A 284 30.83 -12.06 -11.93
CA LEU A 284 30.67 -10.87 -12.76
C LEU A 284 31.30 -11.05 -14.17
N PRO A 285 30.70 -10.45 -15.22
CA PRO A 285 29.41 -9.76 -15.20
C PRO A 285 28.23 -10.73 -15.21
N LEU A 286 27.15 -10.38 -14.50
CA LEU A 286 25.90 -11.10 -14.51
C LEU A 286 25.16 -10.86 -15.84
N LYS A 287 24.65 -11.93 -16.45
CA LYS A 287 23.84 -11.86 -17.66
C LYS A 287 22.43 -11.34 -17.36
N LYS A 288 22.04 -10.28 -18.07
CA LYS A 288 20.65 -9.79 -18.18
C LYS A 288 19.87 -10.68 -19.17
N ASN A 289 18.57 -10.83 -19.02
CA ASN A 289 17.75 -11.67 -19.91
C ASN A 289 18.11 -13.16 -19.92
N ALA A 290 18.92 -13.62 -18.95
CA ALA A 290 19.14 -15.06 -18.77
C ALA A 290 17.84 -15.75 -18.32
N LEU A 291 17.65 -16.98 -18.78
CA LEU A 291 16.52 -17.81 -18.34
C LEU A 291 16.64 -18.08 -16.84
N LEU A 292 15.54 -17.89 -16.12
CA LEU A 292 15.48 -18.13 -14.69
C LEU A 292 15.41 -19.65 -14.42
N PRO A 293 16.35 -20.24 -13.67
CA PRO A 293 16.26 -21.64 -13.25
C PRO A 293 15.01 -21.89 -12.39
N PRO A 294 14.50 -23.13 -12.31
CA PRO A 294 13.45 -23.45 -11.34
C PRO A 294 13.91 -23.19 -9.91
N THR A 295 12.95 -22.95 -9.00
CA THR A 295 13.25 -22.83 -7.57
C THR A 295 13.81 -24.15 -7.05
N CYS A 296 14.94 -24.12 -6.33
CA CYS A 296 15.46 -25.31 -5.68
C CYS A 296 14.47 -25.86 -4.66
N GLY A 297 14.32 -27.19 -4.62
CA GLY A 297 13.43 -27.87 -3.69
C GLY A 297 13.55 -29.39 -3.78
N PRO A 298 12.85 -30.14 -2.91
CA PRO A 298 12.85 -31.59 -2.94
C PRO A 298 12.44 -32.12 -4.32
N GLY A 299 13.27 -32.99 -4.92
CA GLY A 299 13.00 -33.58 -6.24
C GLY A 299 13.34 -32.71 -7.45
N ILE A 300 13.84 -31.49 -7.25
CA ILE A 300 14.31 -30.63 -8.35
C ILE A 300 15.81 -30.85 -8.59
N LEU A 301 16.16 -31.34 -9.77
CA LEU A 301 17.55 -31.51 -10.19
C LEU A 301 18.19 -30.17 -10.55
N SER A 302 19.51 -30.06 -10.34
CA SER A 302 20.28 -28.90 -10.78
C SER A 302 20.37 -28.82 -12.32
N PRO A 303 20.41 -27.60 -12.91
CA PRO A 303 20.51 -26.31 -12.24
C PRO A 303 19.18 -25.78 -11.69
N CYS A 304 19.22 -25.27 -10.46
CA CYS A 304 18.11 -24.57 -9.79
C CYS A 304 18.67 -23.35 -9.05
N SER A 305 17.80 -22.40 -8.70
CA SER A 305 18.18 -21.22 -7.92
C SER A 305 17.31 -21.03 -6.69
N ILE A 306 17.84 -20.35 -5.67
CA ILE A 306 17.07 -19.92 -4.51
C ILE A 306 16.57 -18.50 -4.80
N TYR A 307 15.29 -18.26 -4.59
CA TYR A 307 14.68 -16.94 -4.74
C TYR A 307 14.27 -16.41 -3.38
N GLN A 308 14.52 -15.12 -3.13
CA GLN A 308 14.02 -14.47 -1.93
C GLN A 308 12.52 -14.22 -2.09
N PRO A 309 11.67 -14.82 -1.23
CA PRO A 309 10.24 -14.59 -1.32
C PRO A 309 9.91 -13.14 -0.94
N ALA A 310 8.98 -12.57 -1.69
CA ALA A 310 8.32 -11.33 -1.33
C ALA A 310 6.81 -11.53 -1.43
N GLY A 311 6.04 -10.76 -0.68
CA GLY A 311 4.61 -10.87 -0.76
C GLY A 311 3.92 -10.14 0.36
N PHE A 312 2.64 -10.43 0.45
CA PHE A 312 1.76 -10.07 1.54
C PHE A 312 0.87 -11.29 1.81
N ASP A 313 0.28 -11.34 2.99
CA ASP A 313 -0.63 -12.42 3.36
C ASP A 313 -1.74 -12.58 2.29
N PRO A 314 -1.80 -13.71 1.57
CA PRO A 314 -2.80 -13.90 0.52
C PRO A 314 -4.24 -13.99 1.08
N ASN A 315 -4.40 -14.17 2.40
CA ASN A 315 -5.67 -14.14 3.14
C ASN A 315 -5.80 -12.91 4.04
N LEU A 316 -5.21 -11.78 3.65
CA LEU A 316 -5.26 -10.54 4.44
C LEU A 316 -6.69 -10.06 4.72
N PHE A 317 -6.88 -9.57 5.93
CA PHE A 317 -8.04 -8.78 6.30
C PHE A 317 -7.74 -7.29 6.14
N THR A 318 -8.77 -6.49 5.86
CA THR A 318 -8.61 -5.04 5.72
C THR A 318 -8.23 -4.41 7.06
N PRO A 319 -7.19 -3.57 7.13
CA PRO A 319 -6.87 -2.78 8.31
C PRO A 319 -8.08 -1.95 8.75
N THR A 320 -8.42 -2.05 10.03
CA THR A 320 -9.59 -1.39 10.60
C THR A 320 -9.23 -0.68 11.90
N ILE A 321 -9.79 0.52 12.08
CA ILE A 321 -9.69 1.28 13.33
C ILE A 321 -11.08 1.60 13.88
N GLN A 322 -11.23 1.43 15.18
CA GLN A 322 -12.38 1.92 15.95
C GLN A 322 -11.92 3.16 16.71
N MET A 323 -12.69 4.23 16.65
CA MET A 323 -12.38 5.50 17.32
C MET A 323 -13.58 5.97 18.13
N TRP A 324 -13.30 6.58 19.28
CA TRP A 324 -14.31 7.19 20.13
C TRP A 324 -13.79 8.44 20.81
N ASP A 325 -14.69 9.40 21.02
CA ASP A 325 -14.40 10.63 21.75
C ASP A 325 -15.56 11.04 22.64
N LEU A 326 -15.21 11.77 23.69
CA LEU A 326 -16.13 12.42 24.62
C LEU A 326 -15.59 13.80 24.94
N THR A 327 -16.40 14.83 24.74
CA THR A 327 -16.11 16.20 25.13
C THR A 327 -17.25 16.74 25.99
N VAL A 328 -16.90 17.34 27.12
CA VAL A 328 -17.83 18.04 28.00
C VAL A 328 -17.36 19.49 28.14
N GLU A 329 -18.22 20.42 27.73
CA GLU A 329 -18.05 21.86 27.88
C GLU A 329 -19.04 22.39 28.91
N ARG A 330 -18.56 23.30 29.77
CA ARG A 330 -19.38 24.01 30.75
C ARG A 330 -18.98 25.47 30.82
N GLN A 331 -19.97 26.36 30.74
CA GLN A 331 -19.79 27.76 31.10
C GLN A 331 -19.69 27.90 32.63
N LEU A 332 -18.58 28.45 33.12
CA LEU A 332 -18.33 28.70 34.54
C LEU A 332 -18.66 30.13 34.96
N ALA A 333 -18.42 31.10 34.07
CA ALA A 333 -18.75 32.51 34.25
C ALA A 333 -19.16 33.15 32.92
N ARG A 334 -19.45 34.47 32.88
CA ARG A 334 -19.87 35.16 31.64
C ARG A 334 -18.85 35.04 30.50
N ASP A 335 -17.58 34.94 30.84
CA ASP A 335 -16.41 34.97 29.96
C ASP A 335 -15.44 33.79 30.23
N LEU A 336 -15.88 32.78 30.99
CA LEU A 336 -15.08 31.60 31.31
C LEU A 336 -15.81 30.30 30.98
N MET A 337 -15.15 29.43 30.22
CA MET A 337 -15.62 28.10 29.83
C MET A 337 -14.54 27.06 30.16
N LEU A 338 -14.97 25.91 30.67
CA LEU A 338 -14.13 24.73 30.88
C LEU A 338 -14.52 23.64 29.87
N GLN A 339 -13.53 23.08 29.21
CA GLN A 339 -13.68 21.92 28.33
C GLN A 339 -12.80 20.79 28.84
N VAL A 340 -13.38 19.59 28.95
CA VAL A 340 -12.66 18.35 29.22
C VAL A 340 -12.95 17.39 28.08
N GLY A 341 -11.90 16.80 27.50
CA GLY A 341 -12.00 15.90 26.37
C GLY A 341 -11.25 14.59 26.62
N TYR A 342 -11.76 13.51 26.05
CA TYR A 342 -11.10 12.22 25.96
C TYR A 342 -11.25 11.69 24.53
N ALA A 343 -10.17 11.16 23.97
CA ALA A 343 -10.15 10.51 22.67
C ALA A 343 -9.42 9.16 22.80
N GLY A 344 -9.97 8.12 22.18
CA GLY A 344 -9.40 6.78 22.18
C GLY A 344 -9.59 6.09 20.83
N SER A 345 -8.73 5.10 20.57
CA SER A 345 -8.81 4.29 19.37
C SER A 345 -8.22 2.90 19.57
N GLN A 346 -8.72 1.92 18.83
CA GLN A 346 -8.18 0.57 18.75
C GLN A 346 -8.11 0.13 17.28
N SER A 347 -6.92 -0.27 16.82
CA SER A 347 -6.71 -0.79 15.46
C SER A 347 -6.51 -2.30 15.48
N TYR A 348 -7.00 -2.98 14.44
CA TYR A 348 -6.83 -4.42 14.22
C TYR A 348 -6.67 -4.72 12.72
N HIS A 349 -6.14 -5.91 12.40
CA HIS A 349 -5.71 -6.28 11.04
C HIS A 349 -4.70 -5.32 10.42
N THR A 350 -3.88 -4.67 11.24
CA THR A 350 -2.88 -3.71 10.78
C THR A 350 -1.74 -4.42 10.05
N ASN A 351 -1.09 -3.69 9.14
CA ASN A 351 0.12 -4.18 8.49
C ASN A 351 1.23 -4.36 9.53
N LEU A 352 1.63 -5.61 9.77
CA LEU A 352 2.83 -5.93 10.52
C LEU A 352 4.00 -5.94 9.53
N ASN A 353 4.93 -5.02 9.68
CA ASN A 353 6.26 -5.19 9.07
C ASN A 353 7.09 -5.97 10.10
N MET A 354 7.42 -7.23 9.80
CA MET A 354 8.47 -7.94 10.51
C MET A 354 9.84 -7.52 9.99
#